data_AF-A0A955RJD2-F1
#
_entry.id   AF-A0A955RJD2-F1
#
_cell.length_a   1.000
_cell.length_b   1.000
_cell.length_c   1.000
_cell.angle_alpha   90.00
_cell.angle_beta   90.00
_cell.angle_gamma   90.00
#
_symmetry.space_group_name_H-M   'P 1'
#
loop_
_entity.id
_entity.type
_entity.pdbx_description
1 polymer ?
#
loop_
_entity_poly.entity_id
_entity_poly.type
_entity_poly.pdbx_seq_one_letter_code
_entity_poly.pdbx_strand_id
1 'polypeptide(L)' 'MAVIVHDDMPIDQALKMLWREANRENIPNVLMEKRYRVKPASKRHEINKVWAKMKRRRRAAKRKAAKKGK' A
#
# COMPACT_ATOMS: atom_id res chain seq x y z
N MET A 1 -15.69 -3.46 -0.31
CA MET A 1 -15.10 -2.67 -1.40
C MET A 1 -15.84 -2.87 -2.71
N ALA A 2 -16.27 -1.79 -3.35
CA ALA A 2 -16.90 -1.80 -4.67
C ALA A 2 -16.31 -0.65 -5.51
N VAL A 3 -16.03 -0.89 -6.78
CA VAL A 3 -15.59 0.14 -7.73
C VAL A 3 -16.72 0.40 -8.70
N ILE A 4 -17.14 1.66 -8.79
CA ILE A 4 -18.11 2.09 -9.79
C ILE A 4 -17.36 2.21 -11.11
N VAL A 5 -17.76 1.41 -12.09
CA VAL A 5 -17.22 1.42 -13.44
C VAL A 5 -18.25 2.06 -14.34
N HIS A 6 -17.83 3.04 -15.14
CA HIS A 6 -18.67 3.67 -16.16
C HIS A 6 -18.51 2.93 -17.49
N ASP A 7 -19.53 2.96 -18.34
CA ASP A 7 -19.52 2.25 -19.63
C ASP A 7 -18.40 2.74 -20.56
N ASP A 8 -18.00 4.01 -20.44
CA ASP A 8 -16.92 4.61 -21.22
C ASP A 8 -15.51 4.27 -20.70
N MET A 9 -15.39 3.55 -19.58
CA MET A 9 -14.11 3.27 -18.95
C MET A 9 -13.46 2.01 -19.54
N PRO A 10 -12.19 2.07 -20.01
CA PRO A 10 -11.46 0.88 -20.41
C PRO A 10 -11.33 -0.12 -19.24
N ILE A 11 -11.49 -1.41 -19.52
CA ILE A 11 -11.44 -2.49 -18.52
C ILE A 11 -10.15 -2.42 -17.68
N ASP A 12 -9.01 -2.14 -18.31
CA ASP A 12 -7.72 -2.00 -17.62
C ASP A 12 -7.72 -0.91 -16.56
N GLN A 13 -8.42 0.20 -16.81
CA GLN A 13 -8.52 1.30 -15.86
C GLN A 13 -9.39 0.89 -14.67
N ALA A 14 -10.52 0.23 -14.93
CA ALA A 14 -11.38 -0.32 -13.88
C ALA A 14 -10.63 -1.31 -12.97
N LEU A 15 -9.85 -2.22 -13.57
CA LEU A 15 -9.03 -3.18 -12.83
C LEU A 15 -7.95 -2.49 -11.98
N LYS A 16 -7.28 -1.46 -12.51
CA LYS A 16 -6.29 -0.69 -11.75
C LYS A 16 -6.93 0.05 -10.57
N MET A 17 -8.15 0.58 -10.74
CA MET A 17 -8.90 1.22 -9.67
C MET A 17 -9.28 0.21 -8.58
N LEU A 18 -9.83 -0.96 -8.98
CA LEU A 18 -10.12 -2.05 -8.04
C LEU A 18 -8.88 -2.48 -7.27
N TRP A 19 -7.76 -2.65 -7.96
CA TRP A 19 -6.50 -3.03 -7.31
C TRP A 19 -6.01 -1.96 -6.32
N ARG A 20 -6.19 -0.68 -6.63
CA ARG A 20 -5.82 0.42 -5.71
C ARG A 20 -6.66 0.40 -4.46
N GLU A 21 -7.98 0.24 -4.58
CA GLU A 21 -8.86 0.12 -3.43
C GLU A 21 -8.50 -1.13 -2.61
N ALA A 22 -8.20 -2.27 -3.25
CA ALA A 22 -7.83 -3.51 -2.55
C ALA A 22 -6.56 -3.32 -1.71
N ASN A 23 -5.59 -2.58 -2.24
CA ASN A 23 -4.38 -2.22 -1.52
C ASN A 23 -4.63 -1.20 -0.41
N ARG A 24 -5.59 -0.28 -0.59
CA ARG A 24 -5.99 0.69 0.42
C ARG A 24 -6.59 0.01 1.65
N GLU A 25 -7.47 -0.97 1.43
CA GLU A 25 -8.04 -1.81 2.48
C GLU A 25 -7.09 -2.90 2.96
N ASN A 26 -5.89 -3.02 2.35
CA ASN A 26 -4.85 -3.99 2.70
C ASN A 26 -5.29 -5.47 2.59
N ILE A 27 -6.32 -5.76 1.77
CA ILE A 27 -6.94 -7.08 1.65
C ILE A 27 -5.93 -8.19 1.28
N PRO A 28 -5.04 -8.01 0.28
CA PRO A 28 -4.13 -9.08 -0.12
C PRO A 28 -3.19 -9.51 1.02
N ASN A 29 -2.73 -8.56 1.83
CA ASN A 29 -1.84 -8.83 2.95
C ASN A 29 -2.59 -9.55 4.08
N VAL A 30 -3.84 -9.15 4.37
CA VAL A 30 -4.67 -9.83 5.37
C VAL A 30 -4.95 -11.28 4.96
N LEU A 31 -5.23 -11.55 3.68
CA LEU A 31 -5.43 -12.91 3.18
C LEU A 31 -4.15 -13.76 3.34
N MET A 32 -2.98 -13.19 3.05
CA MET A 32 -1.69 -13.87 3.23
C MET A 32 -1.37 -14.13 4.71
N GLU A 33 -1.70 -13.19 5.60
CA GLU A 33 -1.54 -13.37 7.05
C GLU A 33 -2.45 -14.47 7.62
N LYS A 34 -3.66 -14.61 7.09
CA LYS A 34 -4.60 -15.68 7.50
C LYS A 34 -4.19 -17.05 6.97
N ARG A 35 -3.53 -17.10 5.81
CA ARG A 35 -3.14 -18.35 5.14
C ARG A 35 -2.15 -19.18 5.96
N TYR A 36 -1.24 -18.54 6.69
CA TYR A 36 -0.20 -19.24 7.46
C TYR A 36 -0.05 -18.66 8.87
N ARG A 37 0.29 -19.53 9.84
CA ARG A 37 0.60 -19.08 11.19
C ARG A 37 1.90 -18.26 11.19
N VAL A 38 1.81 -17.02 11.64
CA VAL A 38 2.97 -16.14 11.84
C VAL A 38 3.30 -16.00 13.33
N LYS A 39 4.58 -16.16 13.70
CA LYS A 39 5.04 -15.98 15.09
C LYS A 39 4.86 -14.50 15.52
N PRO A 40 4.43 -14.21 16.77
CA PRO A 40 4.25 -12.84 17.25
C PRO A 40 5.49 -11.95 17.11
N ALA A 41 6.68 -12.52 17.33
CA ALA A 41 7.95 -11.80 17.17
C ALA A 41 8.17 -11.30 15.73
N SER A 42 7.81 -12.12 14.73
CA SER A 42 7.90 -11.76 13.32
C SER A 42 6.94 -10.62 12.97
N LYS A 43 5.74 -10.60 13.56
CA LYS A 43 4.78 -9.50 13.38
C LYS A 43 5.35 -8.17 13.87
N ARG A 44 5.92 -8.14 15.09
CA ARG A 44 6.55 -6.93 15.66
C ARG A 44 7.70 -6.43 14.80
N HIS A 45 8.54 -7.36 14.31
CA HIS A 45 9.64 -7.01 13.42
C HIS A 45 9.15 -6.38 12.10
N GLU A 46 8.15 -6.98 11.46
CA GLU A 46 7.64 -6.48 10.18
C GLU A 46 6.99 -5.09 10.34
N ILE A 47 6.24 -4.85 11.42
CA ILE A 47 5.67 -3.53 11.72
C ILE A 47 6.78 -2.47 11.83
N ASN A 48 7.83 -2.74 12.60
CA ASN A 48 8.94 -1.80 12.78
C ASN A 48 9.70 -1.54 11.47
N LYS A 49 9.92 -2.59 10.67
CA LYS A 49 10.56 -2.53 9.37
C LYS A 49 9.74 -1.69 8.37
N VAL A 50 8.43 -1.88 8.30
CA VAL A 50 7.52 -1.09 7.46
C VAL A 50 7.50 0.37 7.92
N TRP A 51 7.40 0.61 9.23
CA TRP A 51 7.45 1.97 9.79
C TRP A 51 8.75 2.69 9.45
N ALA A 52 9.90 2.05 9.68
CA ALA A 52 11.21 2.63 9.36
C ALA A 52 11.37 2.92 7.86
N LYS A 53 10.89 2.00 7.00
CA LYS A 53 10.88 2.17 5.54
C LYS A 53 10.03 3.37 5.13
N MET A 54 8.81 3.50 5.65
CA MET A 54 7.91 4.62 5.33
C MET A 54 8.42 5.95 5.86
N LYS A 55 8.95 5.98 7.10
CA LYS A 55 9.60 7.15 7.69
C LYS A 55 10.77 7.64 6.81
N ARG A 56 11.63 6.72 6.35
CA ARG A 56 12.74 7.02 5.45
C ARG A 56 12.25 7.59 4.11
N ARG A 57 11.25 6.97 3.49
CA ARG A 57 10.67 7.43 2.21
C ARG A 57 10.08 8.84 2.32
N ARG A 58 9.32 9.12 3.39
CA ARG A 58 8.76 10.45 3.66
C ARG A 58 9.85 11.51 3.85
N ARG A 59 10.89 11.21 4.63
CA ARG A 59 12.03 12.11 4.84
C ARG A 59 12.77 12.40 3.52
N ALA A 60 13.02 11.38 2.70
CA ALA A 60 13.66 11.55 1.41
C ALA A 60 12.80 12.39 0.45
N ALA A 61 11.48 12.15 0.40
CA ALA A 61 10.56 12.95 -0.39
C ALA A 61 10.55 14.43 0.05
N LYS A 62 10.52 14.70 1.37
CA LYS A 62 10.61 16.07 1.92
C LYS A 62 11.90 16.77 1.48
N ARG A 63 13.05 16.08 1.53
CA ARG A 63 14.34 16.63 1.07
C ARG A 63 14.33 16.94 -0.42
N LYS A 64 13.78 16.03 -1.25
CA LYS A 64 13.65 16.26 -2.70
C LYS A 64 12.74 17.44 -3.02
N ALA A 65 11.60 17.56 -2.35
CA ALA A 65 10.69 18.69 -2.51
C ALA A 65 11.37 20.02 -2.14
N ALA A 66 12.09 20.07 -1.02
CA ALA A 66 12.83 21.25 -0.58
C ALA A 66 13.96 21.65 -1.55
N LYS A 67 14.59 20.68 -2.24
CA LYS A 67 15.60 20.94 -3.27
C LYS A 67 14.99 21.40 -4.60
N LYS A 68 13.75 21.02 -4.91
CA LYS A 68 13.06 21.39 -6.17
C LYS A 68 12.49 22.81 -6.15
N GLY A 69 12.32 23.39 -4.95
CA GLY A 69 11.83 24.77 -4.76
C GLY A 69 12.93 25.81 -4.50
N LYS A 70 14.21 25.44 -4.60
CA LYS A 70 15.37 26.33 -4.63
C LYS A 70 15.99 26.24 -6.02
#